data_AF-A0A1B9FYR9-F1
#
_entry.id   AF-A0A1B9FYR9-F1
#
_cell.length_a   1.000
_cell.length_b   1.000
_cell.length_c   1.000
_cell.angle_alpha   90.00
_cell.angle_beta   90.00
_cell.angle_gamma   90.00
#
_symmetry.space_group_name_H-M   'P 1'
#
loop_
_entity.id
_entity.type
_entity.pdbx_description
1 polymer ?
#
loop_
_entity_poly.entity_id
_entity_poly.type
_entity_poly.pdbx_seq_one_letter_code
_entity_poly.pdbx_strand_id
1 'polypeptide(L)'
;MSASTPIRIAGATAAVAVTGFLGYAVYFDYMRRHSSEFRKGLKKQHKKLAVAAEAQSKAEKERNSKLLREALVQIQLEAPPTSPEQQEAYFQEQVAEGEKTATMGPEYHVKSASHFYRALRVYPQPLELLGIYQRVVPPPVWALLIELTSLSGAAAAGSASGSTAIPAPPQASVSDIDDASPVGGEAPSPTSASASQGSGTDWEKVSEEA
;
A
#
# COMPACT_ATOMS: atom_id res chain seq x y z
N MET A 1 32.20 69.19 43.49
CA MET A 1 32.27 68.12 42.47
C MET A 1 31.70 66.86 43.10
N SER A 2 30.42 66.51 42.84
CA SER A 2 29.80 65.33 43.46
C SER A 2 30.40 64.05 42.88
N ALA A 3 31.14 63.30 43.69
CA ALA A 3 31.62 61.97 43.33
C ALA A 3 30.42 61.02 43.23
N SER A 4 30.24 60.38 42.06
CA SER A 4 29.25 59.32 41.90
C SER A 4 29.69 58.06 42.66
N THR A 5 28.81 57.54 43.53
CA THR A 5 29.06 56.31 44.30
C THR A 5 29.29 55.13 43.33
N PRO A 6 30.25 54.22 43.58
CA PRO A 6 30.60 53.12 42.68
C PRO A 6 29.40 52.23 42.27
N ILE A 7 28.40 52.11 43.15
CA ILE A 7 27.13 51.41 42.87
C ILE A 7 26.37 52.03 41.69
N ARG A 8 26.38 53.37 41.55
CA ARG A 8 25.72 54.07 40.43
C ARG A 8 26.45 53.83 39.11
N ILE A 9 27.77 53.78 39.14
CA ILE A 9 28.60 53.48 37.96
C ILE A 9 28.37 52.03 37.53
N ALA A 10 28.39 51.08 38.47
CA ALA A 10 28.12 49.67 38.21
C ALA A 10 26.68 49.42 37.71
N GLY A 11 25.69 50.11 38.29
CA GLY A 11 24.30 50.03 37.82
C GLY A 11 24.13 50.55 36.39
N ALA A 12 24.79 51.66 36.05
CA ALA A 12 24.73 52.25 34.71
C ALA A 12 25.40 51.33 33.66
N THR A 13 26.56 50.75 33.96
CA THR A 13 27.23 49.83 33.02
C THR A 13 26.47 48.53 32.82
N ALA A 14 25.89 47.96 33.89
CA ALA A 14 25.03 46.79 33.79
C ALA A 14 23.77 47.06 32.94
N ALA A 15 23.12 48.21 33.13
CA ALA A 15 21.96 48.60 32.34
C ALA A 15 22.29 48.75 30.84
N VAL A 16 23.43 49.35 30.51
CA VAL A 16 23.91 49.47 29.11
C VAL A 16 24.21 48.10 28.52
N ALA A 17 24.88 47.21 29.26
CA ALA A 17 25.19 45.86 28.81
C ALA A 17 23.93 45.02 28.52
N VAL A 18 22.94 45.03 29.44
CA VAL A 18 21.66 44.33 29.26
C VAL A 18 20.90 44.89 28.05
N THR A 19 20.86 46.22 27.90
CA THR A 19 20.18 46.87 26.77
C THR A 19 20.86 46.54 25.43
N GLY A 20 22.19 46.57 25.38
CA GLY A 20 22.95 46.16 24.20
C GLY A 20 22.73 44.69 23.83
N PHE A 21 22.66 43.81 24.82
CA PHE A 21 22.39 42.39 24.60
C PHE A 21 20.97 42.15 24.07
N LEU A 22 19.94 42.77 24.67
CA LEU A 22 18.56 42.69 24.18
C LEU A 22 18.44 43.24 22.75
N GLY A 23 19.07 44.40 22.49
CA GLY A 23 19.10 45.00 21.16
C GLY A 23 19.74 44.07 20.12
N TYR A 24 20.86 43.43 20.47
CA TYR A 24 21.52 42.45 19.59
C TYR A 24 20.65 41.20 19.39
N ALA A 25 20.00 40.68 20.43
CA ALA A 25 19.12 39.53 20.31
C ALA A 25 17.94 39.80 19.36
N VAL A 26 17.32 40.99 19.46
CA VAL A 26 16.25 41.41 18.54
C VAL A 26 16.77 41.58 17.11
N TYR A 27 17.91 42.26 16.93
CA TYR A 27 18.54 42.42 15.62
C TYR A 27 18.92 41.07 15.00
N PHE A 28 19.47 40.16 15.80
CA PHE A 28 19.87 38.83 15.37
C PHE A 28 18.67 37.99 14.96
N ASP A 29 17.56 38.00 15.72
CA ASP A 29 16.34 37.28 15.34
C ASP A 29 15.71 37.87 14.06
N TYR A 30 15.74 39.20 13.90
CA TYR A 30 15.33 39.87 12.67
C TYR A 30 16.17 39.42 11.47
N MET A 31 17.50 39.52 11.55
CA MET A 31 18.41 39.09 10.48
C MET A 31 18.23 37.61 10.13
N ARG A 32 18.03 36.74 11.13
CA ARG A 32 17.76 35.32 10.93
C ARG A 32 16.48 35.09 10.13
N ARG A 33 15.38 35.75 10.50
CA ARG A 33 14.05 35.60 9.85
C ARG A 33 13.97 36.23 8.46
N HIS A 34 14.74 37.29 8.21
CA HIS A 34 14.76 37.99 6.92
C HIS A 34 15.82 37.45 5.94
N SER A 35 16.65 36.48 6.33
CA SER A 35 17.60 35.84 5.42
C SER A 35 16.93 34.82 4.49
N SER A 36 17.15 34.98 3.18
CA SER A 36 16.63 34.06 2.15
C SER A 36 17.30 32.68 2.20
N GLU A 37 18.57 32.64 2.56
CA GLU A 37 19.38 31.42 2.69
C GLU A 37 18.87 30.51 3.81
N PHE A 38 18.42 31.06 4.96
CA PHE A 38 17.83 30.25 6.04
C PHE A 38 16.55 29.55 5.60
N ARG A 39 15.67 30.26 4.88
CA ARG A 39 14.44 29.69 4.32
C ARG A 39 14.73 28.60 3.29
N LYS A 40 15.73 28.82 2.43
CA LYS A 40 16.20 27.79 1.48
C LYS A 40 16.78 26.58 2.22
N GLY A 41 17.53 26.80 3.30
CA GLY A 41 18.07 25.77 4.19
C GLY A 41 16.98 24.89 4.79
N LEU A 42 15.96 25.51 5.40
CA LEU A 42 14.79 24.80 5.94
C LEU A 42 14.08 23.98 4.85
N LYS A 43 13.78 24.58 3.70
CA LYS A 43 13.15 23.85 2.57
C LYS A 43 14.00 22.65 2.14
N LYS A 44 15.32 22.82 2.06
CA LYS A 44 16.26 21.75 1.70
C LYS A 44 16.29 20.66 2.76
N GLN A 45 16.24 21.01 4.05
CA GLN A 45 16.17 20.03 5.14
C GLN A 45 14.85 19.27 5.16
N HIS A 46 13.70 19.95 5.05
CA HIS A 46 12.40 19.30 4.93
C HIS A 46 12.33 18.37 3.71
N LYS A 47 12.82 18.82 2.54
CA LYS A 47 12.90 17.97 1.35
C LYS A 47 13.80 16.76 1.57
N LYS A 48 14.96 16.92 2.22
CA LYS A 48 15.85 15.79 2.55
C LYS A 48 15.19 14.80 3.50
N LEU A 49 14.49 15.26 4.52
CA LEU A 49 13.77 14.39 5.46
C LEU A 49 12.62 13.66 4.77
N ALA A 50 11.85 14.35 3.91
CA ALA A 50 10.78 13.73 3.14
C ALA A 50 11.32 12.65 2.18
N VAL A 51 12.39 12.95 1.43
CA VAL A 51 13.04 11.99 0.53
C VAL A 51 13.64 10.82 1.31
N ALA A 52 14.25 11.07 2.48
CA ALA A 52 14.79 10.01 3.33
C ALA A 52 13.67 9.11 3.89
N ALA A 53 12.56 9.68 4.35
CA ALA A 53 11.41 8.92 4.83
C ALA A 53 10.76 8.09 3.70
N GLU A 54 10.62 8.66 2.51
CA GLU A 54 10.12 7.92 1.34
C GLU A 54 11.07 6.79 0.93
N ALA A 55 12.38 7.04 0.91
CA ALA A 55 13.39 6.03 0.61
C ALA A 55 13.38 4.89 1.66
N GLN A 56 13.25 5.23 2.94
CA GLN A 56 13.12 4.25 4.02
C GLN A 56 11.85 3.40 3.88
N SER A 57 10.70 4.02 3.59
CA SER A 57 9.45 3.27 3.37
C SER A 57 9.52 2.35 2.15
N LYS A 58 10.13 2.80 1.04
CA LYS A 58 10.33 1.96 -0.14
C LYS A 58 11.27 0.79 0.16
N ALA A 59 12.40 1.05 0.82
CA ALA A 59 13.34 0.00 1.21
C ALA A 59 12.70 -1.03 2.15
N GLU A 60 11.88 -0.57 3.11
CA GLU A 60 11.14 -1.45 4.02
C GLU A 60 10.10 -2.31 3.27
N LYS A 61 9.33 -1.70 2.36
CA LYS A 61 8.39 -2.43 1.50
C LYS A 61 9.09 -3.47 0.63
N GLU A 62 10.18 -3.10 -0.02
CA GLU A 62 10.96 -4.02 -0.84
C GLU A 62 11.52 -5.18 0.00
N ARG A 63 12.09 -4.89 1.17
CA ARG A 63 12.56 -5.91 2.12
C ARG A 63 11.42 -6.84 2.53
N ASN A 64 10.31 -6.29 2.99
CA ASN A 64 9.17 -7.07 3.44
C ASN A 64 8.61 -7.93 2.31
N SER A 65 8.50 -7.40 1.08
CA SER A 65 8.05 -8.16 -0.09
C SER A 65 8.98 -9.33 -0.43
N LYS A 66 10.31 -9.20 -0.23
CA LYS A 66 11.28 -10.28 -0.44
C LYS A 66 11.09 -11.37 0.61
N LEU A 67 11.00 -10.98 1.88
CA LEU A 67 10.76 -11.90 2.99
C LEU A 67 9.41 -12.61 2.88
N LEU A 68 8.37 -11.93 2.41
CA LEU A 68 7.05 -12.54 2.16
C LEU A 68 7.11 -13.61 1.07
N ARG A 69 7.84 -13.36 -0.03
CA ARG A 69 8.04 -14.37 -1.09
C ARG A 69 8.79 -15.59 -0.56
N GLU A 70 9.83 -15.38 0.22
CA GLU A 70 10.59 -16.46 0.85
C GLU A 70 9.71 -17.28 1.81
N ALA A 71 8.98 -16.59 2.70
CA ALA A 71 8.06 -17.24 3.64
C ALA A 71 6.96 -18.02 2.92
N LEU A 72 6.41 -17.49 1.83
CA LEU A 72 5.42 -18.18 1.01
C LEU A 72 5.98 -19.49 0.44
N VAL A 73 7.20 -19.48 -0.10
CA VAL A 73 7.85 -20.71 -0.61
C VAL A 73 8.01 -21.74 0.52
N GLN A 74 8.44 -21.31 1.70
CA GLN A 74 8.56 -22.20 2.87
C GLN A 74 7.20 -22.80 3.27
N ILE A 75 6.14 -21.98 3.30
CA ILE A 75 4.78 -22.42 3.62
C ILE A 75 4.24 -23.40 2.58
N GLN A 76 4.53 -23.19 1.29
CA GLN A 76 4.09 -24.09 0.22
C GLN A 76 4.81 -25.45 0.25
N LEU A 77 6.07 -25.48 0.69
CA LEU A 77 6.82 -26.72 0.91
C LEU A 77 6.32 -27.49 2.14
N GLU A 78 5.75 -26.80 3.11
CA GLU A 78 5.14 -27.40 4.30
C GLU A 78 3.80 -28.07 3.95
N ALA A 79 3.72 -29.38 4.18
CA ALA A 79 2.47 -30.13 4.00
C ALA A 79 1.51 -29.79 5.15
N PRO A 80 0.29 -29.30 4.87
CA PRO A 80 -0.67 -29.01 5.92
C PRO A 80 -1.16 -30.32 6.59
N PRO A 81 -1.53 -30.27 7.88
CA PRO A 81 -2.08 -31.42 8.58
C PRO A 81 -3.39 -31.90 7.92
N THR A 82 -3.56 -33.22 7.82
CA THR A 82 -4.68 -33.83 7.08
C THR A 82 -5.86 -34.23 7.97
N SER A 83 -5.61 -34.51 9.27
CA SER A 83 -6.69 -34.89 10.18
C SER A 83 -7.32 -33.65 10.85
N PRO A 84 -8.64 -33.67 11.14
CA PRO A 84 -9.33 -32.52 11.73
C PRO A 84 -8.77 -32.13 13.10
N GLU A 85 -8.41 -33.10 13.93
CA GLU A 85 -7.80 -32.87 15.26
C GLU A 85 -6.43 -32.19 15.13
N GLN A 86 -5.60 -32.59 14.16
CA GLN A 86 -4.31 -31.95 13.92
C GLN A 86 -4.46 -30.57 13.28
N GLN A 87 -5.48 -30.37 12.44
CA GLN A 87 -5.77 -29.06 11.85
C GLN A 87 -6.18 -28.05 12.92
N GLU A 88 -7.01 -28.44 13.88
CA GLU A 88 -7.40 -27.58 14.99
C GLU A 88 -6.20 -27.22 15.87
N ALA A 89 -5.37 -28.20 16.24
CA ALA A 89 -4.16 -27.96 17.03
C ALA A 89 -3.17 -27.04 16.30
N TYR A 90 -2.92 -27.29 15.01
CA TYR A 90 -2.06 -26.45 14.18
C TYR A 90 -2.62 -25.03 14.03
N PHE A 91 -3.92 -24.89 13.82
CA PHE A 91 -4.58 -23.58 13.76
C PHE A 91 -4.33 -22.79 15.04
N GLN A 92 -4.59 -23.38 16.20
CA GLN A 92 -4.41 -22.73 17.49
C GLN A 92 -2.95 -22.33 17.73
N GLU A 93 -2.00 -23.21 17.42
CA GLU A 93 -0.56 -22.93 17.52
C GLU A 93 -0.16 -21.75 16.63
N GLN A 94 -0.55 -21.78 15.35
CA GLN A 94 -0.21 -20.72 14.40
C GLN A 94 -0.83 -19.38 14.79
N VAL A 95 -2.07 -19.35 15.29
CA VAL A 95 -2.68 -18.11 15.79
C VAL A 95 -1.91 -17.58 17.00
N ALA A 96 -1.59 -18.44 17.97
CA ALA A 96 -0.85 -18.03 19.16
C ALA A 96 0.56 -17.50 18.83
N GLU A 97 1.28 -18.14 17.91
CA GLU A 97 2.59 -17.67 17.45
C GLU A 97 2.49 -16.37 16.63
N GLY A 98 1.45 -16.26 15.80
CA GLY A 98 1.14 -15.05 15.04
C GLY A 98 0.90 -13.84 15.94
N GLU A 99 0.08 -14.00 16.97
CA GLU A 99 -0.21 -12.97 17.97
C GLU A 99 1.04 -12.59 18.77
N LYS A 100 1.80 -13.60 19.25
CA LYS A 100 3.04 -13.38 20.00
C LYS A 100 4.07 -12.60 19.19
N THR A 101 4.24 -12.92 17.90
CA THR A 101 5.21 -12.24 17.04
C THR A 101 4.72 -10.87 16.58
N ALA A 102 3.41 -10.64 16.50
CA ALA A 102 2.83 -9.33 16.18
C ALA A 102 3.23 -8.26 17.21
N THR A 103 3.42 -8.63 18.48
CA THR A 103 3.78 -7.68 19.55
C THR A 103 5.28 -7.43 19.68
N MET A 104 6.14 -8.17 18.97
CA MET A 104 7.60 -8.07 19.09
C MET A 104 8.23 -6.93 18.27
N GLY A 105 7.45 -6.29 17.39
CA GLY A 105 7.86 -5.12 16.61
C GLY A 105 8.00 -5.36 15.10
N PRO A 106 8.41 -4.32 14.33
CA PRO A 106 8.31 -4.30 12.88
C PRO A 106 9.04 -5.42 12.13
N GLU A 107 10.18 -5.85 12.66
CA GLU A 107 10.99 -6.94 12.08
C GLU A 107 10.25 -8.28 12.08
N TYR A 108 9.32 -8.48 13.03
CA TYR A 108 8.57 -9.73 13.17
C TYR A 108 7.19 -9.69 12.49
N HIS A 109 6.77 -8.56 11.94
CA HIS A 109 5.45 -8.45 11.30
C HIS A 109 5.29 -9.40 10.11
N VAL A 110 6.35 -9.61 9.32
CA VAL A 110 6.33 -10.57 8.21
C VAL A 110 6.17 -12.01 8.72
N LYS A 111 6.86 -12.35 9.80
CA LYS A 111 6.75 -13.67 10.44
C LYS A 111 5.34 -13.89 11.00
N SER A 112 4.79 -12.88 11.67
CA SER A 112 3.42 -12.88 12.18
C SER A 112 2.39 -13.10 11.08
N ALA A 113 2.47 -12.35 9.98
CA ALA A 113 1.59 -12.53 8.82
C ALA A 113 1.70 -13.94 8.23
N SER A 114 2.90 -14.53 8.23
CA SER A 114 3.15 -15.89 7.77
C SER A 114 2.44 -16.95 8.63
N HIS A 115 2.38 -16.76 9.95
CA HIS A 115 1.64 -17.63 10.86
C HIS A 115 0.11 -17.52 10.65
N PHE A 116 -0.41 -16.29 10.53
CA PHE A 116 -1.83 -16.09 10.24
C PHE A 116 -2.24 -16.69 8.88
N TYR A 117 -1.36 -16.65 7.89
CA TYR A 117 -1.61 -17.30 6.60
C TYR A 117 -1.62 -18.83 6.68
N ARG A 118 -0.74 -19.43 7.48
CA ARG A 118 -0.78 -20.88 7.76
C ARG A 118 -2.13 -21.28 8.37
N ALA A 119 -2.61 -20.51 9.33
CA ALA A 119 -3.93 -20.70 9.94
C ALA A 119 -5.07 -20.58 8.92
N LEU A 120 -5.01 -19.64 7.97
CA LEU A 120 -6.03 -19.50 6.91
C LEU A 120 -6.14 -20.73 6.00
N ARG A 121 -5.04 -21.46 5.77
CA ARG A 121 -5.04 -22.64 4.87
C ARG A 121 -5.75 -23.86 5.45
N VAL A 122 -5.85 -23.95 6.77
CA VAL A 122 -6.45 -25.10 7.47
C VAL A 122 -7.87 -24.80 7.97
N TYR A 123 -8.31 -23.54 7.91
CA TYR A 123 -9.63 -23.14 8.38
C TYR A 123 -10.71 -23.38 7.30
N PRO A 124 -11.85 -24.01 7.62
CA PRO A 124 -12.87 -24.39 6.64
C PRO A 124 -13.59 -23.20 5.99
N GLN A 125 -13.69 -22.05 6.66
CA GLN A 125 -14.33 -20.83 6.15
C GLN A 125 -13.36 -19.63 6.16
N PRO A 126 -12.35 -19.60 5.27
CA PRO A 126 -11.25 -18.62 5.36
C PRO A 126 -11.71 -17.16 5.28
N LEU A 127 -12.82 -16.86 4.60
CA LEU A 127 -13.37 -15.50 4.52
C LEU A 127 -13.89 -14.97 5.86
N GLU A 128 -14.49 -15.83 6.68
CA GLU A 128 -14.97 -15.45 8.02
C GLU A 128 -13.78 -15.10 8.92
N LEU A 129 -12.78 -16.00 8.94
CA LEU A 129 -11.55 -15.81 9.71
C LEU A 129 -10.79 -14.55 9.28
N LEU A 130 -10.74 -14.28 7.97
CA LEU A 130 -10.14 -13.06 7.42
C LEU A 130 -10.86 -11.80 7.94
N GLY A 131 -12.19 -11.82 8.05
CA GLY A 131 -12.97 -10.74 8.64
C GLY A 131 -12.71 -10.54 10.14
N ILE A 132 -12.43 -11.61 10.89
CA ILE A 132 -12.02 -11.51 12.30
C ILE A 132 -10.64 -10.86 12.40
N TYR A 133 -9.66 -11.33 11.61
CA TYR A 133 -8.32 -10.78 11.59
C TYR A 133 -8.26 -9.29 11.26
N GLN A 134 -9.11 -8.80 10.34
CA GLN A 134 -9.20 -7.38 10.04
C GLN A 134 -9.48 -6.52 11.29
N ARG A 135 -10.18 -7.07 12.29
CA ARG A 135 -10.56 -6.37 13.52
C ARG A 135 -9.55 -6.52 14.65
N VAL A 136 -8.92 -7.69 14.77
CA VAL A 136 -8.08 -8.04 15.94
C VAL A 136 -6.58 -7.92 15.67
N VAL A 137 -6.14 -8.06 14.42
CA VAL A 137 -4.71 -8.02 14.06
C VAL A 137 -4.26 -6.58 13.86
N PRO A 138 -3.05 -6.19 14.33
CA PRO A 138 -2.52 -4.86 14.08
C PRO A 138 -2.49 -4.49 12.58
N PRO A 139 -2.83 -3.24 12.20
CA PRO A 139 -2.85 -2.80 10.80
C PRO A 139 -1.59 -3.12 9.97
N PRO A 140 -0.35 -2.99 10.48
CA PRO A 140 0.84 -3.29 9.68
C PRO A 140 0.99 -4.80 9.37
N VAL A 141 0.57 -5.68 10.27
CA VAL A 141 0.60 -7.14 10.04
C VAL A 141 -0.52 -7.54 9.08
N TRP A 142 -1.71 -6.94 9.24
CA TRP A 142 -2.84 -7.13 8.34
C TRP A 142 -2.48 -6.79 6.88
N ALA A 143 -1.84 -5.65 6.65
CA ALA A 143 -1.42 -5.25 5.30
C ALA A 143 -0.50 -6.30 4.65
N LEU A 144 0.45 -6.84 5.41
CA LEU A 144 1.37 -7.88 4.95
C LEU A 144 0.67 -9.22 4.71
N LEU A 145 -0.33 -9.57 5.52
CA LEU A 145 -1.15 -10.78 5.32
C LEU A 145 -1.91 -10.69 3.99
N ILE A 146 -2.54 -9.56 3.71
CA ILE A 146 -3.23 -9.34 2.42
C ILE A 146 -2.25 -9.39 1.25
N GLU A 147 -1.08 -8.75 1.37
CA GLU A 147 -0.02 -8.87 0.37
C GLU A 147 0.34 -10.35 0.13
N LEU A 148 0.63 -11.12 1.18
CA LEU A 148 0.97 -12.54 1.08
C LEU A 148 -0.15 -13.37 0.40
N THR A 149 -1.42 -13.14 0.74
CA THR A 149 -2.56 -13.84 0.11
C THR A 149 -2.64 -13.54 -1.39
N SER A 150 -2.39 -12.28 -1.79
CA SER A 150 -2.37 -11.88 -3.20
C SER A 150 -1.21 -12.52 -3.97
N LEU A 151 -0.03 -12.63 -3.35
CA LEU A 151 1.14 -13.30 -3.91
C LEU A 151 0.87 -14.79 -4.12
N SER A 152 0.19 -15.45 -3.18
CA SER A 152 -0.16 -16.87 -3.34
C SER A 152 -1.22 -17.10 -4.42
N GLY A 153 -2.21 -16.22 -4.54
CA GLY A 153 -3.20 -16.29 -5.62
C GLY A 153 -2.54 -16.14 -7.00
N ALA A 154 -1.60 -15.21 -7.14
CA ALA A 154 -0.83 -15.03 -8.37
C ALA A 154 0.07 -16.24 -8.69
N ALA A 155 0.73 -16.83 -7.69
CA ALA A 155 1.54 -18.03 -7.87
C ALA A 155 0.69 -19.24 -8.31
N ALA A 156 -0.50 -19.42 -7.73
CA ALA A 156 -1.42 -20.49 -8.11
C ALA A 156 -1.95 -20.33 -9.54
N ALA A 157 -2.25 -19.10 -9.98
CA ALA A 157 -2.67 -18.81 -11.34
C ALA A 157 -1.55 -19.04 -12.38
N GLY A 158 -0.29 -18.78 -12.03
CA GLY A 158 0.87 -19.05 -12.89
C GLY A 158 1.17 -20.54 -13.08
N SER A 159 0.93 -21.39 -12.06
CA SER A 159 1.10 -22.85 -12.17
C SER A 159 -0.03 -23.55 -12.92
N ALA A 160 -1.23 -22.96 -12.97
CA ALA A 160 -2.37 -23.53 -13.70
C ALA A 160 -2.25 -23.45 -15.23
N SER A 161 -1.29 -22.69 -15.77
CA SER A 161 -1.05 -22.60 -17.23
C SER A 161 -0.10 -23.67 -17.79
N GLY A 162 0.41 -24.58 -16.95
CA GLY A 162 1.46 -25.56 -17.31
C GLY A 162 1.02 -27.02 -17.47
N SER A 163 -0.28 -27.34 -17.42
CA SER A 163 -0.77 -28.70 -17.69
C SER A 163 -2.14 -28.69 -18.32
N THR A 164 -2.17 -28.65 -19.64
CA THR A 164 -3.25 -29.29 -20.40
C THR A 164 -2.60 -30.02 -21.55
N ALA A 165 -2.40 -31.32 -21.34
CA ALA A 165 -2.14 -32.27 -22.40
C ALA A 165 -3.26 -32.15 -23.44
N ILE A 166 -2.85 -32.04 -24.71
CA ILE A 166 -3.69 -31.92 -25.90
C ILE A 166 -4.58 -33.17 -26.03
N PRO A 167 -5.93 -33.08 -26.01
CA PRO A 167 -6.76 -34.06 -26.67
C PRO A 167 -7.00 -33.61 -28.12
N ALA A 168 -6.79 -34.53 -29.05
CA ALA A 168 -7.00 -34.32 -30.49
C ALA A 168 -8.46 -33.93 -30.80
N PRO A 169 -8.70 -33.03 -31.77
CA PRO A 169 -10.06 -32.62 -32.14
C PRO A 169 -10.77 -33.70 -32.96
N PRO A 170 -12.09 -33.93 -32.74
CA PRO A 170 -12.89 -34.84 -33.53
C PRO A 170 -13.16 -34.25 -34.93
N GLN A 171 -12.95 -35.08 -35.95
CA GLN A 171 -13.25 -34.76 -37.35
C GLN A 171 -14.77 -34.68 -37.53
N ALA A 172 -15.30 -33.51 -37.91
CA ALA A 172 -16.69 -33.34 -38.34
C ALA A 172 -16.75 -33.45 -39.87
N SER A 173 -17.26 -34.57 -40.35
CA SER A 173 -17.57 -34.83 -41.76
C SER A 173 -18.88 -34.13 -42.15
N VAL A 174 -18.82 -33.34 -43.22
CA VAL A 174 -19.93 -32.69 -43.90
C VAL A 174 -20.54 -33.65 -44.93
N SER A 175 -21.80 -34.05 -44.73
CA SER A 175 -22.68 -34.65 -45.76
C SER A 175 -24.16 -34.44 -45.40
N ASP A 176 -24.99 -34.30 -46.44
CA ASP A 176 -26.46 -34.16 -46.50
C ASP A 176 -26.97 -32.69 -46.45
N ILE A 177 -27.07 -31.94 -47.55
CA ILE A 177 -27.85 -32.08 -48.82
C ILE A 177 -29.37 -31.99 -48.60
N ASP A 178 -29.90 -30.84 -49.03
CA ASP A 178 -31.18 -30.50 -49.69
C ASP A 178 -32.49 -31.24 -49.37
N ASP A 179 -33.60 -30.50 -49.19
CA ASP A 179 -34.74 -30.51 -50.15
C ASP A 179 -35.92 -29.56 -49.75
N ALA A 180 -36.50 -28.92 -50.78
CA ALA A 180 -37.83 -28.27 -50.92
C ALA A 180 -38.23 -27.06 -50.03
N SER A 181 -38.92 -25.99 -50.48
CA SER A 181 -39.35 -25.42 -51.77
C SER A 181 -39.95 -23.99 -51.50
N PRO A 182 -40.22 -23.16 -52.54
CA PRO A 182 -40.31 -21.69 -52.44
C PRO A 182 -41.72 -21.07 -52.59
N VAL A 183 -41.93 -19.87 -52.04
CA VAL A 183 -42.91 -18.81 -52.40
C VAL A 183 -42.38 -17.54 -51.70
N GLY A 184 -42.23 -16.33 -52.24
CA GLY A 184 -42.71 -15.69 -53.45
C GLY A 184 -43.04 -14.23 -53.08
N GLY A 185 -42.51 -13.24 -53.81
CA GLY A 185 -43.11 -11.90 -53.86
C GLY A 185 -42.31 -10.70 -53.32
N GLU A 186 -41.82 -9.89 -54.27
CA GLU A 186 -41.85 -8.42 -54.29
C GLU A 186 -40.81 -7.56 -53.52
N ALA A 187 -39.93 -6.93 -54.31
CA ALA A 187 -39.27 -5.65 -54.03
C ALA A 187 -40.11 -4.52 -54.68
N PRO A 188 -39.97 -3.20 -54.34
CA PRO A 188 -38.72 -2.47 -54.53
C PRO A 188 -38.39 -1.34 -53.50
N SER A 189 -37.12 -0.93 -53.49
CA SER A 189 -36.48 0.27 -52.88
C SER A 189 -37.06 1.60 -53.47
N PRO A 190 -36.65 2.86 -53.11
CA PRO A 190 -35.35 3.31 -52.55
C PRO A 190 -35.35 4.59 -51.64
N THR A 191 -34.13 5.07 -51.32
CA THR A 191 -33.75 6.41 -50.79
C THR A 191 -33.95 6.60 -49.27
N SER A 192 -33.11 7.29 -48.49
CA SER A 192 -32.19 8.40 -48.74
C SER A 192 -31.16 8.50 -47.59
N ALA A 193 -30.10 9.27 -47.85
CA ALA A 193 -28.93 9.55 -47.03
C ALA A 193 -29.21 10.11 -45.62
N SER A 194 -28.26 9.94 -44.69
CA SER A 194 -27.41 11.04 -44.18
C SER A 194 -26.64 10.63 -42.92
N ALA A 195 -25.38 11.06 -42.89
CA ALA A 195 -24.45 10.96 -41.78
C ALA A 195 -24.80 11.90 -40.60
N SER A 196 -24.30 11.57 -39.40
CA SER A 196 -23.71 12.47 -38.38
C SER A 196 -23.43 11.63 -37.12
N GLN A 197 -22.17 11.55 -36.65
CA GLN A 197 -21.63 12.38 -35.54
C GLN A 197 -22.61 12.43 -34.36
N GLY A 198 -22.33 11.82 -33.21
CA GLY A 198 -21.18 12.07 -32.34
C GLY A 198 -21.72 12.67 -31.04
N SER A 199 -21.36 12.14 -29.87
CA SER A 199 -21.54 12.83 -28.59
C SER A 199 -20.65 12.19 -27.53
N GLY A 200 -19.59 12.91 -27.19
CA GLY A 200 -18.92 12.84 -25.89
C GLY A 200 -19.35 14.05 -25.07
N THR A 201 -19.52 13.85 -23.76
CA THR A 201 -19.74 14.80 -22.66
C THR A 201 -19.86 13.88 -21.41
N ASP A 202 -19.46 14.17 -20.18
CA ASP A 202 -19.14 15.37 -19.44
C ASP A 202 -18.65 14.86 -18.06
N TRP A 203 -17.40 15.08 -17.62
CA TRP A 203 -16.99 14.74 -16.23
C TRP A 203 -15.95 15.68 -15.61
N GLU A 204 -15.76 16.88 -16.14
CA GLU A 204 -14.75 17.83 -15.64
C GLU A 204 -15.40 19.11 -15.10
N LYS A 205 -16.12 18.99 -13.97
CA LYS A 205 -16.54 20.17 -13.19
C LYS A 205 -16.92 19.86 -11.73
N VAL A 206 -15.98 19.39 -10.92
CA VAL A 206 -16.11 19.41 -9.45
C VAL A 206 -14.72 19.59 -8.80
N SER A 207 -14.18 20.81 -8.82
CA SER A 207 -13.00 21.14 -7.98
C SER A 207 -12.77 22.63 -7.72
N GLU A 208 -13.77 23.49 -7.91
CA GLU A 208 -13.74 24.86 -7.39
C GLU A 208 -15.03 25.12 -6.63
N GLU A 209 -14.99 24.93 -5.31
CA GLU A 209 -15.68 25.68 -4.25
C GLU A 209 -15.73 24.85 -2.96
N ALA A 210 -14.73 25.05 -2.08
CA ALA A 210 -14.83 25.01 -0.61
C ALA A 210 -13.46 25.29 0.03
#